data_AF-A0A6P3VAY1-F1
#
_entry.id   AF-A0A6P3VAY1-F1
#
_cell.length_a   1.000
_cell.length_b   1.000
_cell.length_c   1.000
_cell.angle_alpha   90.00
_cell.angle_beta   90.00
_cell.angle_gamma   90.00
#
_symmetry.space_group_name_H-M   'P 1'
#
loop_
_entity.id
_entity.type
_entity.pdbx_description
1 polymer ?
#
loop_
_entity_poly.entity_id
_entity_poly.type
_entity_poly.pdbx_seq_one_letter_code
_entity_poly.pdbx_strand_id
1 'polypeptide(L)'
;MEMKKKINLELRNRAPEEVTELVLNNCLCVNGEIEGLNDTFKELEFLSMANMALRSLAQLPSLNKLRKLELPDNAISGGLEVLAEKCPNLT
;
A
#
# COMPACT_ATOMS: atom_id res chain seq x y z
N MET A 1 -14.19 -5.23 -3.54
CA MET A 1 -13.69 -4.56 -4.76
C MET A 1 -12.23 -4.95 -4.95
N GLU A 2 -11.76 -5.20 -6.17
CA GLU A 2 -10.34 -5.55 -6.41
C GLU A 2 -9.41 -4.35 -6.15
N MET A 3 -8.23 -4.62 -5.58
CA MET A 3 -7.26 -3.58 -5.21
C MET A 3 -6.85 -2.68 -6.40
N LYS A 4 -6.55 -3.27 -7.56
CA LYS A 4 -6.20 -2.52 -8.79
C LYS A 4 -7.31 -1.55 -9.21
N LYS A 5 -8.57 -1.97 -9.10
CA LYS A 5 -9.70 -1.09 -9.43
C LYS A 5 -9.85 0.04 -8.41
N LYS A 6 -9.64 -0.24 -7.11
CA LYS A 6 -9.68 0.78 -6.06
C LYS A 6 -8.59 1.83 -6.25
N ILE A 7 -7.36 1.40 -6.56
CA ILE A 7 -6.25 2.32 -6.86
C ILE A 7 -6.65 3.29 -7.97
N ASN A 8 -7.17 2.79 -9.10
CA ASN A 8 -7.61 3.64 -10.20
C ASN A 8 -8.70 4.65 -9.79
N LEU A 9 -9.62 4.28 -8.89
CA LEU A 9 -10.61 5.22 -8.36
C LEU A 9 -10.00 6.30 -7.47
N GLU A 10 -9.03 5.95 -6.61
CA GLU A 10 -8.37 6.89 -5.71
C GLU A 10 -7.43 7.87 -6.45
N LEU A 11 -6.86 7.45 -7.58
CA LEU A 11 -6.04 8.32 -8.42
C LEU A 11 -6.84 9.53 -8.94
N ARG A 12 -8.15 9.38 -9.22
CA ARG A 12 -9.03 10.46 -9.72
C ARG A 12 -8.46 11.22 -10.92
N ASN A 13 -7.89 10.49 -11.88
CA ASN A 13 -7.19 11.02 -13.07
C ASN A 13 -5.87 11.78 -12.78
N ARG A 14 -5.35 11.74 -11.55
CA ARG A 14 -3.99 12.22 -11.25
C ARG A 14 -2.95 11.18 -11.64
N ALA A 15 -1.75 11.64 -11.96
CA ALA A 15 -0.63 10.72 -12.14
C ALA A 15 -0.29 10.07 -10.78
N PRO A 16 0.06 8.78 -10.74
CA PRO A 16 0.52 8.12 -9.51
C PRO A 16 1.69 8.85 -8.82
N GLU A 17 2.52 9.52 -9.62
CA GLU A 17 3.66 10.32 -9.15
C GLU A 17 3.26 11.58 -8.37
N GLU A 18 2.01 12.04 -8.49
CA GLU A 18 1.50 13.24 -7.80
C GLU A 18 0.64 12.89 -6.58
N VAL A 19 0.41 11.61 -6.32
CA VAL A 19 -0.47 11.17 -5.23
C VAL A 19 0.32 11.05 -3.92
N THR A 20 -0.09 11.85 -2.95
CA THR A 20 0.50 11.89 -1.60
C THR A 20 -0.22 11.00 -0.60
N GLU A 21 -1.48 10.66 -0.85
CA GLU A 21 -2.31 9.87 0.06
C GLU A 21 -3.13 8.82 -0.71
N LEU A 22 -3.15 7.60 -0.19
CA LEU A 22 -3.89 6.50 -0.79
C LEU A 22 -4.59 5.64 0.26
N VAL A 23 -5.91 5.48 0.13
CA VAL A 23 -6.75 4.70 1.04
C VAL A 23 -7.39 3.54 0.30
N LEU A 24 -6.91 2.33 0.58
CA LEU A 24 -7.29 1.10 -0.11
C LEU A 24 -8.11 0.14 0.76
N ASN A 25 -8.73 0.65 1.82
CA ASN A 25 -9.49 -0.15 2.79
C ASN A 25 -10.60 -0.99 2.14
N ASN A 26 -10.87 -2.17 2.70
CA ASN A 26 -11.91 -3.12 2.26
C ASN A 26 -11.72 -3.61 0.80
N CYS A 27 -10.47 -3.74 0.36
CA CYS A 27 -10.13 -4.35 -0.92
C CYS A 27 -9.94 -5.86 -0.83
N LEU A 28 -10.21 -6.54 -1.93
CA LEU A 28 -9.90 -7.95 -2.13
C LEU A 28 -8.48 -8.05 -2.70
N CYS A 29 -7.59 -8.66 -1.94
CA CYS A 29 -6.25 -9.05 -2.35
C CYS A 29 -6.24 -10.51 -2.81
N VAL A 30 -5.60 -10.80 -3.95
CA VAL A 30 -5.39 -12.18 -4.39
C VAL A 30 -4.32 -12.81 -3.50
N ASN A 31 -4.62 -13.98 -2.92
CA ASN A 31 -3.73 -14.73 -2.01
C ASN A 31 -3.23 -13.95 -0.76
N GLY A 32 -3.86 -12.81 -0.43
CA GLY A 32 -3.41 -11.94 0.66
C GLY A 32 -2.12 -11.17 0.32
N GLU A 33 -1.88 -10.91 -0.96
CA GLU A 33 -0.73 -10.16 -1.46
C GLU A 33 -1.14 -8.77 -1.97
N ILE A 34 -0.18 -7.85 -1.97
CA ILE A 34 -0.33 -6.49 -2.50
C ILE A 34 -0.30 -6.55 -4.03
N GLU A 35 -1.24 -5.85 -4.67
CA GLU A 35 -1.29 -5.75 -6.13
C GLU A 35 -1.57 -4.33 -6.62
N GLY A 36 -0.94 -3.94 -7.73
CA GLY A 36 -1.21 -2.67 -8.39
C GLY A 36 -0.48 -1.46 -7.80
N LEU A 37 0.20 -1.62 -6.66
CA LEU A 37 1.21 -0.68 -6.19
C LEU A 37 2.55 -0.96 -6.88
N ASN A 38 3.29 0.09 -7.20
CA ASN A 38 4.61 0.01 -7.83
C ASN A 38 5.46 1.26 -7.45
N ASP A 39 6.69 1.34 -7.95
CA ASP A 39 7.62 2.44 -7.60
C ASP A 39 7.26 3.81 -8.25
N THR A 40 6.11 3.92 -8.94
CA THR A 40 5.64 5.20 -9.49
C THR A 40 4.99 6.10 -8.42
N PHE A 41 4.58 5.55 -7.28
CA PHE A 41 4.01 6.29 -6.15
C PHE A 41 5.09 7.02 -5.32
N LYS A 42 5.91 7.84 -5.99
CA LYS A 42 7.12 8.46 -5.42
C LYS A 42 6.82 9.49 -4.34
N GLU A 43 5.71 10.21 -4.47
CA GLU A 43 5.28 11.27 -3.56
C GLU A 43 4.34 10.77 -2.45
N LEU A 44 4.10 9.45 -2.37
CA LEU A 44 3.16 8.89 -1.40
C LEU A 44 3.70 9.01 0.03
N GLU A 45 2.96 9.74 0.87
CA GLU A 45 3.28 10.00 2.28
C GLU A 45 2.40 9.18 3.23
N PHE A 46 1.16 8.87 2.81
CA PHE A 46 0.20 8.10 3.59
C PHE A 46 -0.42 6.94 2.79
N LEU A 47 -0.38 5.74 3.36
CA LEU A 47 -1.01 4.54 2.81
C LEU A 47 -1.84 3.84 3.89
N SER A 48 -3.13 3.63 3.61
CA SER A 48 -4.03 2.86 4.48
C SER A 48 -4.55 1.64 3.73
N MET A 49 -4.34 0.46 4.31
CA MET A 49 -4.73 -0.85 3.77
C MET A 49 -5.39 -1.67 4.88
N ALA A 50 -6.58 -1.27 5.30
CA ALA A 50 -7.35 -1.90 6.36
C ALA A 50 -8.33 -2.97 5.85
N ASN A 51 -8.50 -4.05 6.62
CA ASN A 51 -9.49 -5.11 6.37
C ASN A 51 -9.39 -5.69 4.94
N MET A 52 -8.17 -6.05 4.53
CA MET A 52 -7.88 -6.59 3.18
C MET A 52 -7.51 -8.08 3.21
N ALA A 53 -7.51 -8.70 4.40
CA ALA A 53 -6.98 -10.04 4.64
C ALA A 53 -5.55 -10.23 4.11
N LEU A 54 -4.74 -9.16 4.13
CA LEU A 54 -3.33 -9.22 3.75
C LEU A 54 -2.58 -10.18 4.67
N ARG A 55 -1.72 -11.00 4.08
CA ARG A 55 -0.88 -11.99 4.77
C ARG A 55 0.61 -11.67 4.65
N SER A 56 1.00 -10.94 3.61
CA SER A 56 2.39 -10.62 3.30
C SER A 56 2.54 -9.20 2.77
N LEU A 57 3.68 -8.59 3.07
CA LEU A 57 4.13 -7.31 2.54
C LEU A 57 5.26 -7.45 1.51
N ALA A 58 5.60 -8.68 1.10
CA ALA A 58 6.73 -8.94 0.20
C ALA A 58 6.61 -8.23 -1.17
N GLN A 59 5.38 -7.96 -1.62
CA GLN A 59 5.10 -7.26 -2.87
C GLN A 59 4.95 -5.73 -2.70
N LEU A 60 5.32 -5.18 -1.53
CA LEU A 60 5.32 -3.75 -1.30
C LEU A 60 6.46 -3.09 -2.13
N PRO A 61 6.15 -2.08 -2.96
CA PRO A 61 7.17 -1.35 -3.70
C PRO A 61 7.98 -0.44 -2.76
N SER A 62 9.06 0.16 -3.28
CA SER A 62 9.84 1.12 -2.52
C SER A 62 9.09 2.45 -2.45
N LEU A 63 8.67 2.83 -1.25
CA LEU A 63 7.91 4.04 -0.93
C LEU A 63 8.73 4.94 -0.01
N ASN A 64 9.74 5.60 -0.58
CA ASN A 64 10.72 6.37 0.19
C ASN A 64 10.11 7.56 0.95
N LYS A 65 9.04 8.17 0.44
CA LYS A 65 8.39 9.31 1.11
C LYS A 65 7.30 8.90 2.09
N LEU A 66 7.01 7.60 2.22
CA LEU A 66 5.95 7.12 3.09
C LEU A 66 6.32 7.39 4.55
N ARG A 67 5.47 8.16 5.23
CA ARG A 67 5.63 8.53 6.64
C ARG A 67 4.68 7.76 7.53
N LYS A 68 3.52 7.38 7.00
CA LYS A 68 2.48 6.70 7.76
C LYS A 68 1.86 5.55 6.97
N LEU A 69 1.82 4.40 7.60
CA LEU A 69 1.26 3.15 7.07
C LEU A 69 0.26 2.58 8.07
N GLU A 70 -0.97 2.35 7.63
CA GLU A 70 -2.03 1.73 8.43
C GLU A 70 -2.41 0.37 7.86
N LEU A 71 -2.30 -0.68 8.68
CA LEU A 71 -2.60 -2.07 8.31
C LEU A 71 -3.60 -2.77 9.26
N PRO A 72 -4.60 -2.10 9.85
CA PRO A 72 -5.49 -2.76 10.82
C PRO A 72 -6.33 -3.87 10.16
N ASP A 73 -6.74 -4.85 10.96
CA ASP A 73 -7.59 -5.96 10.55
C ASP A 73 -7.03 -6.79 9.37
N ASN A 74 -5.70 -6.98 9.35
CA ASN A 74 -5.03 -7.91 8.44
C ASN A 74 -4.43 -9.11 9.20
N ALA A 75 -4.11 -10.17 8.45
CA ALA A 75 -3.57 -11.43 8.98
C ALA A 75 -2.07 -11.56 8.65
N ILE A 76 -1.30 -10.47 8.80
CA ILE A 76 0.14 -10.44 8.52
C ILE A 76 0.85 -11.18 9.65
N SER A 77 1.43 -12.33 9.36
CA SER A 77 2.07 -13.20 10.35
C SER A 77 3.61 -13.12 10.36
N GLY A 78 4.20 -12.17 9.63
CA GLY A 78 5.66 -11.98 9.51
C GLY A 78 6.03 -11.06 8.34
N GLY A 79 7.33 -10.91 8.07
CA GLY A 79 7.81 -10.14 6.92
C GLY A 79 7.76 -8.62 7.12
N LEU A 80 7.76 -8.15 8.37
CA LEU A 80 7.74 -6.71 8.67
C LEU A 80 9.11 -6.06 8.43
N GLU A 81 10.19 -6.84 8.37
CA GLU A 81 11.53 -6.38 8.03
C GLU A 81 11.59 -5.66 6.68
N VAL A 82 10.71 -6.02 5.74
CA VAL A 82 10.59 -5.37 4.43
C VAL A 82 10.23 -3.89 4.56
N LEU A 83 9.55 -3.48 5.64
CA LEU A 83 9.18 -2.09 5.87
C LEU A 83 10.41 -1.21 6.09
N ALA A 84 11.46 -1.72 6.72
CA ALA A 84 12.71 -0.97 6.91
C ALA A 84 13.42 -0.72 5.57
N GLU A 85 13.36 -1.67 4.64
CA GLU A 85 13.98 -1.55 3.31
C GLU A 85 13.13 -0.72 2.34
N LYS A 86 11.81 -0.92 2.35
CA LYS A 86 10.89 -0.31 1.38
C LYS A 86 10.34 1.04 1.82
N CYS A 87 10.23 1.28 3.13
CA CYS A 87 9.66 2.49 3.71
C CYS A 87 10.61 3.07 4.76
N PRO A 88 11.82 3.52 4.37
CA PRO A 88 12.86 3.93 5.32
C PRO A 88 12.49 5.16 6.18
N ASN A 89 11.48 5.93 5.79
CA ASN A 89 11.03 7.13 6.49
C ASN A 89 9.73 6.94 7.29
N LEU A 90 9.33 5.69 7.54
CA LEU A 90 8.16 5.37 8.36
C LEU A 90 8.44 5.76 9.83
N THR A 91 7.59 6.61 10.40
CA THR A 91 7.73 7.14 11.78
C THR A 91 6.70 6.58 12.74
#